data_AF-A0A264Y3M0-F1
#
_entry.id   AF-A0A264Y3M0-F1
#
_cell.length_a   1.000
_cell.length_b   1.000
_cell.length_c   1.000
_cell.angle_alpha   90.00
_cell.angle_beta   90.00
_cell.angle_gamma   90.00
#
_symmetry.space_group_name_H-M   'P 1'
#
loop_
_entity.id
_entity.type
_entity.pdbx_description
1 polymer ?
#
loop_
_entity_poly.entity_id
_entity_poly.type
_entity_poly.pdbx_seq_one_letter_code
_entity_poly.pdbx_strand_id
1 'polypeptide(L)'
;MRQSEERYISLLTDFGFKLFDAAAVARFTPTELREYEDSLKAYRDIKNSLDTAKEQGREEGMEEGLAKGREEGLAKGREEGLAKGRAEGIALVAKMMYDKGMDVDAIASMIGMSKDEVERLCEQ
;
A
#
# COMPACT_ATOMS: atom_id res chain seq x y z
N MET A 1 -22.07 0.38 -50.60
CA MET A 1 -21.27 1.52 -50.08
C MET A 1 -22.06 2.12 -48.92
N ARG A 2 -21.58 2.31 -47.71
CA ARG A 2 -20.29 2.06 -47.05
C ARG A 2 -20.67 1.71 -45.62
N GLN A 3 -20.15 0.61 -45.08
CA GLN A 3 -19.98 0.47 -43.64
C GLN A 3 -19.12 1.66 -43.21
N SER A 4 -19.68 2.62 -42.48
CA SER A 4 -18.91 3.66 -41.83
C SER A 4 -18.89 3.35 -40.34
N GLU A 5 -17.99 2.43 -40.00
CA GLU A 5 -17.12 2.47 -38.83
C GLU A 5 -17.72 3.07 -37.56
N GLU A 6 -18.30 2.19 -36.75
CA GLU A 6 -18.44 2.37 -35.30
C GLU A 6 -17.07 2.72 -34.70
N ARG A 7 -16.82 4.01 -34.48
CA ARG A 7 -15.59 4.53 -33.88
C ARG A 7 -15.81 4.84 -32.39
N TYR A 8 -15.56 3.81 -31.56
CA TYR A 8 -15.25 3.83 -30.11
C TYR A 8 -16.32 4.49 -29.18
N ILE A 9 -16.50 4.11 -27.91
CA ILE A 9 -15.60 4.37 -26.76
C ILE A 9 -16.14 3.65 -25.51
N SER A 10 -15.29 2.84 -24.84
CA SER A 10 -15.34 2.50 -23.39
C SER A 10 -16.49 1.61 -22.87
N LEU A 11 -16.18 0.77 -21.87
CA LEU A 11 -17.10 -0.08 -21.08
C LEU A 11 -18.32 0.64 -20.45
N LEU A 12 -18.43 1.97 -20.58
CA LEU A 12 -19.53 2.79 -20.08
C LEU A 12 -20.75 2.87 -21.03
N THR A 13 -20.68 2.35 -22.26
CA THR A 13 -21.80 2.41 -23.24
C THR A 13 -22.78 1.23 -23.19
N ASP A 14 -22.48 0.16 -22.45
CA ASP A 14 -23.41 -0.98 -22.33
C ASP A 14 -24.57 -0.72 -21.37
N PHE A 15 -24.59 0.44 -20.71
CA PHE A 15 -25.71 0.92 -19.88
C PHE A 15 -26.14 2.35 -20.27
N GLY A 16 -26.99 2.45 -21.29
CA GLY A 16 -28.13 3.39 -21.28
C GLY A 16 -27.95 4.85 -21.72
N PHE A 17 -26.80 5.29 -22.28
CA PHE A 17 -26.64 6.68 -22.71
C PHE A 17 -26.45 6.82 -24.22
N LYS A 18 -27.32 7.60 -24.86
CA LYS A 18 -27.21 7.94 -26.28
C LYS A 18 -26.35 9.18 -26.42
N LEU A 19 -25.15 9.03 -26.97
CA LEU A 19 -24.28 10.15 -27.34
C LEU A 19 -24.50 10.48 -28.81
N PHE A 20 -24.79 11.74 -29.11
CA PHE A 20 -24.99 12.22 -30.47
C PHE A 20 -23.98 13.33 -30.79
N ASP A 21 -23.54 13.36 -32.05
CA ASP A 21 -22.74 14.45 -32.59
C ASP A 21 -23.59 15.72 -32.76
N ALA A 22 -22.93 16.89 -32.71
CA ALA A 22 -23.61 18.19 -32.71
C ALA A 22 -24.55 18.38 -33.92
N ALA A 23 -24.20 17.81 -35.07
CA ALA A 23 -25.02 17.88 -36.29
C ALA A 23 -26.30 17.02 -36.19
N ALA A 24 -26.29 15.92 -35.45
CA ALA A 24 -27.48 15.12 -35.18
C ALA A 24 -28.39 15.80 -34.16
N VAL A 25 -27.83 16.36 -33.09
CA VAL A 25 -28.59 17.11 -32.07
C VAL A 25 -29.29 18.33 -32.67
N ALA A 26 -28.65 19.01 -33.63
CA ALA A 26 -29.24 20.18 -34.30
C ALA A 26 -30.52 19.86 -35.10
N ARG A 27 -30.79 18.58 -35.41
CA ARG A 27 -32.00 18.13 -36.12
C ARG A 27 -33.10 17.62 -35.20
N PHE A 28 -32.89 17.67 -33.88
CA PHE A 28 -33.88 17.17 -32.92
C PHE A 28 -35.13 18.03 -32.88
N THR A 29 -36.26 17.37 -32.72
CA THR A 29 -37.49 18.01 -32.27
C THR A 29 -37.32 18.49 -30.82
N PRO A 30 -38.15 19.44 -30.35
CA PRO A 30 -38.10 19.89 -28.95
C PRO A 30 -38.23 18.75 -27.93
N THR A 31 -39.01 17.72 -28.24
CA THR A 31 -39.17 16.53 -27.37
C THR A 31 -37.90 15.70 -27.32
N GLU A 32 -37.30 15.40 -28.46
CA GLU A 32 -36.05 14.63 -28.55
C GLU A 32 -34.87 15.38 -27.90
N LEU A 33 -34.83 16.71 -28.03
CA LEU A 33 -33.83 17.54 -27.36
C LEU A 33 -33.94 17.44 -25.84
N ARG A 34 -35.16 17.51 -25.30
CA ARG A 34 -35.41 17.37 -23.86
C ARG A 34 -34.99 15.99 -23.35
N GLU A 35 -35.37 14.93 -24.05
CA GLU A 35 -34.97 13.56 -23.68
C GLU A 35 -33.46 13.35 -23.71
N TYR A 36 -32.79 13.96 -24.69
CA TYR A 36 -31.34 13.95 -24.77
C TYR A 36 -30.69 14.71 -23.60
N GLU A 37 -31.19 15.90 -23.26
CA GLU A 37 -30.72 16.66 -22.10
C GLU A 37 -30.93 15.92 -20.77
N ASP A 38 -32.08 15.27 -20.59
CA ASP A 38 -32.36 14.42 -19.42
C ASP A 38 -31.36 13.25 -19.33
N SER A 39 -31.05 12.62 -20.47
CA SER A 39 -30.05 11.54 -20.53
C SER A 39 -28.64 12.03 -20.21
N LEU A 40 -28.26 13.23 -20.67
CA LEU A 40 -26.97 13.85 -20.37
C LEU A 40 -26.84 14.21 -18.90
N LYS A 41 -27.93 14.68 -18.27
CA LYS A 41 -27.97 14.96 -16.85
C LYS A 41 -27.73 13.68 -16.04
N ALA A 42 -28.48 12.61 -16.33
CA ALA A 42 -28.30 11.33 -15.66
C ALA A 42 -26.87 10.77 -15.85
N TYR A 43 -26.30 10.89 -17.05
CA TYR A 43 -24.92 10.50 -17.30
C TYR A 43 -23.92 11.28 -16.43
N ARG A 44 -24.08 12.60 -16.35
CA ARG A 44 -23.20 13.47 -15.55
C ARG A 44 -23.29 13.14 -14.07
N ASP A 45 -24.49 12.90 -13.55
CA ASP A 45 -24.69 12.54 -12.15
C ASP A 45 -23.96 11.25 -11.80
N ILE A 46 -24.14 10.20 -12.61
CA ILE A 46 -23.46 8.91 -12.42
C ILE A 46 -21.95 9.05 -12.56
N LYS A 47 -21.49 9.74 -13.60
CA LYS A 47 -20.06 9.95 -13.84
C LYS A 47 -19.41 10.66 -12.65
N ASN A 48 -20.01 11.74 -12.17
CA ASN A 48 -19.51 12.48 -11.03
C ASN A 48 -19.45 11.59 -9.78
N SER A 49 -20.50 10.81 -9.50
CA SER A 49 -20.48 9.87 -8.37
C SER A 49 -19.38 8.81 -8.48
N LEU A 50 -19.17 8.24 -9.67
CA LEU A 50 -18.12 7.25 -9.90
C LEU A 50 -16.72 7.85 -9.80
N ASP A 51 -16.50 9.03 -10.37
CA ASP A 51 -15.23 9.73 -10.31
C ASP A 51 -14.89 10.08 -8.85
N THR A 52 -15.85 10.59 -8.08
CA THR A 52 -15.68 10.84 -6.64
C THR A 52 -15.39 9.56 -5.87
N ALA A 53 -16.15 8.49 -6.08
CA ALA A 53 -15.94 7.22 -5.39
C ALA A 53 -14.56 6.61 -5.70
N LYS A 54 -14.10 6.73 -6.95
CA LYS A 54 -12.77 6.28 -7.38
C LYS A 54 -11.66 7.11 -6.76
N GLU A 55 -11.83 8.42 -6.68
CA GLU A 55 -10.86 9.31 -6.04
C GLU A 55 -10.75 9.03 -4.54
N GLN A 56 -11.89 8.95 -3.84
CA GLN A 56 -11.94 8.59 -2.42
C GLN A 56 -11.31 7.23 -2.14
N GLY A 57 -11.68 6.20 -2.91
CA GLY A 57 -11.10 4.87 -2.73
C GLY A 57 -9.59 4.82 -2.99
N ARG A 58 -9.07 5.67 -3.88
CA ARG A 58 -7.62 5.81 -4.10
C ARG A 58 -6.93 6.51 -2.93
N GLU A 59 -7.54 7.56 -2.38
CA GLU A 59 -7.02 8.28 -1.22
C GLU A 59 -7.02 7.40 0.03
N GLU A 60 -8.14 6.76 0.35
CA GLU A 60 -8.27 5.82 1.47
C GLU A 60 -7.29 4.66 1.34
N GLY A 61 -7.18 4.05 0.16
CA GLY A 61 -6.24 2.95 -0.08
C GLY A 61 -4.78 3.37 0.07
N MET A 62 -4.43 4.60 -0.32
CA MET A 62 -3.09 5.15 -0.12
C MET A 62 -2.81 5.42 1.35
N GLU A 63 -3.76 6.03 2.07
CA GLU A 63 -3.62 6.33 3.49
C GLU A 63 -3.49 5.05 4.32
N GLU A 64 -4.36 4.07 4.10
CA GLU A 64 -4.27 2.76 4.76
C GLU A 64 -2.94 2.05 4.44
N GLY A 65 -2.52 2.06 3.17
CA GLY A 65 -1.27 1.43 2.75
C GLY A 65 -0.05 2.05 3.42
N LEU A 66 -0.02 3.38 3.52
CA LEU A 66 1.05 4.10 4.22
C LEU A 66 1.02 3.86 5.73
N ALA A 67 -0.17 3.85 6.34
CA ALA A 67 -0.33 3.59 7.77
C ALA A 67 0.16 2.18 8.14
N LYS A 68 -0.33 1.15 7.43
CA LYS A 68 0.07 -0.25 7.63
C LYS A 68 1.56 -0.44 7.39
N GLY A 69 2.08 0.07 6.27
CA GLY A 69 3.51 -0.05 5.94
C GLY A 69 4.41 0.63 6.97
N ARG A 70 4.00 1.78 7.53
CA ARG A 70 4.74 2.47 8.59
C ARG A 70 4.70 1.69 9.91
N GLU A 71 3.54 1.17 10.29
CA GLU A 71 3.37 0.39 11.52
C GLU A 71 4.21 -0.89 11.49
N GLU A 72 4.09 -1.66 10.40
CA GLU A 72 4.88 -2.90 10.20
C GLU A 72 6.38 -2.61 10.17
N GLY A 73 6.79 -1.56 9.45
CA GLY A 73 8.20 -1.15 9.38
C GLY A 73 8.77 -0.74 10.74
N LEU A 74 8.01 0.02 11.54
CA LEU A 74 8.41 0.41 12.90
C LEU A 74 8.44 -0.78 13.86
N ALA A 75 7.46 -1.68 13.79
CA ALA A 75 7.41 -2.87 14.64
C ALA A 75 8.62 -3.78 14.36
N LYS A 76 8.86 -4.09 13.09
CA LYS A 76 9.99 -4.92 12.67
C LYS A 76 11.33 -4.27 13.02
N GLY A 77 11.50 -2.99 12.70
CA GLY A 77 12.72 -2.25 13.03
C GLY A 77 13.00 -2.17 14.53
N ARG A 78 11.96 -2.04 15.35
CA ARG A 78 12.08 -2.04 16.81
C ARG A 78 12.46 -3.42 17.34
N GLU A 79 11.85 -4.49 16.84
CA GLU A 79 12.17 -5.86 17.25
C GLU A 79 13.61 -6.22 16.88
N GLU A 80 14.03 -5.98 15.64
CA GLU A 80 15.39 -6.21 15.18
C GLU A 80 16.40 -5.37 15.96
N GLY A 81 16.10 -4.09 16.22
CA GLY A 81 16.94 -3.20 17.00
C GLY A 81 17.10 -3.65 18.46
N LEU A 82 16.02 -4.09 19.10
CA LEU A 82 16.06 -4.61 20.47
C LEU A 82 16.83 -5.94 20.55
N ALA A 83 16.61 -6.85 19.59
CA ALA A 83 17.32 -8.12 19.54
C ALA A 83 18.83 -7.92 19.34
N LYS A 84 19.21 -7.06 18.38
CA LYS A 84 20.62 -6.71 18.13
C LYS A 84 21.25 -6.02 19.33
N GLY A 85 20.60 -5.02 19.91
CA GLY A 85 21.11 -4.32 21.09
C GLY A 85 21.25 -5.24 22.31
N ARG A 86 20.35 -6.19 22.50
CA ARG A 86 20.46 -7.21 23.56
C ARG A 86 21.65 -8.14 23.31
N ALA A 87 21.83 -8.62 22.09
CA ALA A 87 22.94 -9.50 21.74
C ALA A 87 24.30 -8.78 21.91
N GLU A 88 24.42 -7.54 21.42
CA GLU A 88 25.61 -6.71 21.57
C GLU A 88 25.90 -6.42 23.06
N GLY A 89 24.87 -6.13 23.85
CA GLY A 89 25.00 -5.92 25.29
C GLY A 89 25.49 -7.16 26.04
N ILE A 90 24.95 -8.34 25.71
CA ILE A 90 25.39 -9.62 26.29
C ILE A 90 26.85 -9.89 25.91
N ALA A 91 27.21 -9.70 24.64
CA ALA A 91 28.58 -9.88 24.15
C ALA A 91 29.58 -8.96 24.87
N LEU A 92 29.22 -7.69 25.07
CA LEU A 92 30.05 -6.73 25.80
C LEU A 92 30.27 -7.17 27.24
N VAL A 93 29.21 -7.63 27.92
CA VAL A 93 29.31 -8.12 29.31
C VAL A 93 30.18 -9.37 29.38
N ALA A 94 30.02 -10.32 28.46
CA ALA A 94 30.84 -11.52 28.37
C ALA A 94 32.33 -11.17 28.24
N LYS A 95 32.67 -10.27 27.31
CA LYS A 95 34.04 -9.81 27.09
C LYS A 95 34.62 -9.12 28.33
N MET A 96 33.85 -8.24 28.98
CA MET A 96 34.28 -7.60 30.23
C MET A 96 34.53 -8.59 31.37
N MET A 97 33.73 -9.65 31.47
CA MET A 97 33.94 -10.70 32.48
C MET A 97 35.21 -11.51 32.18
N TYR A 98 35.43 -11.84 30.92
CA TYR A 98 36.63 -12.56 30.47
C TYR A 98 37.91 -11.74 30.69
N ASP A 99 37.90 -10.45 30.33
CA ASP A 99 39.04 -9.54 30.53
C ASP A 99 39.39 -9.36 32.02
N LYS A 100 38.42 -9.56 32.92
CA LYS A 100 38.64 -9.58 34.38
C LYS A 100 39.18 -10.90 34.91
N GLY A 101 39.47 -11.86 34.04
CA GLY A 101 40.03 -13.16 34.39
C GLY A 101 39.01 -14.16 34.95
N MET A 102 37.71 -13.97 34.67
CA MET A 102 36.71 -14.99 35.01
C MET A 102 36.83 -16.19 34.07
N ASP A 103 36.60 -17.38 34.61
CA ASP A 103 36.63 -18.61 33.83
C ASP A 103 35.45 -18.69 32.86
N VAL A 104 35.69 -19.25 31.66
CA VAL A 104 34.70 -19.35 30.57
C VAL A 104 33.46 -20.14 31.00
N ASP A 105 33.62 -21.20 31.81
CA ASP A 105 32.49 -22.00 32.30
C ASP A 105 31.62 -21.19 33.27
N ALA A 106 32.24 -20.36 34.11
CA ALA A 106 31.54 -19.46 35.02
C ALA A 106 30.78 -18.37 34.26
N ILE A 107 31.39 -17.79 33.21
CA ILE A 107 30.76 -16.79 32.35
C ILE A 107 29.56 -17.40 31.63
N ALA A 108 29.74 -18.54 30.96
CA ALA A 108 28.68 -19.27 30.26
C ALA A 108 27.46 -19.52 31.15
N SER A 109 27.69 -19.95 32.40
CA SER A 109 26.63 -20.16 33.38
C SER A 109 25.91 -18.87 33.81
N MET A 110 26.59 -17.72 33.85
CA MET A 110 25.98 -16.45 34.30
C MET A 110 25.11 -15.77 33.23
N ILE A 111 25.56 -15.80 31.97
CA ILE A 111 24.83 -15.19 30.83
C ILE A 111 23.88 -16.17 30.13
N GLY A 112 23.91 -17.46 30.50
CA GLY A 112 23.02 -18.47 29.95
C GLY A 112 23.37 -18.85 28.50
N MET A 113 24.66 -18.89 28.19
CA MET A 113 25.18 -19.23 26.87
C MET A 113 25.98 -20.53 26.95
N SER A 114 26.22 -21.16 25.80
CA SER A 114 27.16 -22.29 25.75
C SER A 114 28.60 -21.81 25.85
N LYS A 115 29.49 -22.68 26.35
CA LYS A 115 30.92 -22.39 26.44
C LYS A 115 31.49 -21.94 25.09
N ASP A 116 31.19 -22.70 24.04
CA ASP A 116 31.63 -22.39 22.68
C ASP A 116 31.16 -21.02 22.18
N GLU A 117 29.98 -20.55 22.58
CA GLU A 117 29.50 -19.21 22.22
C GLU A 117 30.27 -18.11 22.95
N VAL A 118 30.61 -18.33 24.21
CA VAL A 118 31.43 -17.38 24.99
C VAL A 118 32.86 -17.33 24.45
N GLU A 119 33.45 -18.48 24.11
CA GLU A 119 34.77 -18.56 23.48
C GLU A 119 34.79 -17.78 22.16
N ARG A 120 33.81 -18.01 21.28
CA ARG A 120 33.68 -17.27 20.01
C ARG A 120 33.54 -15.75 20.18
N LEU A 121 32.90 -15.30 21.27
CA LEU A 121 32.73 -13.88 21.56
C LEU A 121 34.00 -13.23 22.14
N CYS A 122 34.83 -14.01 22.84
CA CYS A 122 36.05 -13.52 23.50
C CYS A 122 37.30 -13.68 22.61
N GLU A 123 37.29 -14.58 21.63
CA GLU A 123 38.37 -14.79 20.66
C GLU A 123 38.37 -13.77 19.49
N GLN A 124 37.36 -12.90 19.40
CA GLN A 124 37.30 -11.75 18.47
C GLN A 124 37.81 -10.44 19.11
#